data_AF-A0AA35KLP9-F1
#
_entry.id   AF-A0AA35KLP9-F1
#
_cell.length_a   1.000
_cell.length_b   1.000
_cell.length_c   1.000
_cell.angle_alpha   90.00
_cell.angle_beta   90.00
_cell.angle_gamma   90.00
#
_symmetry.space_group_name_H-M   'P 1'
#
loop_
_entity.id
_entity.type
_entity.pdbx_description
1 polymer ?
#
loop_
_entity_poly.entity_id
_entity_poly.type
_entity_poly.pdbx_seq_one_letter_code
_entity_poly.pdbx_strand_id
1 'polypeptide(L)'
;MSLFTKALRVSNRSIFVFLFFFSFSSSCLYFIYVAPGIANTYLFMVQARGIMLKENVKTIGHMIRLYTNKNATLNGTDYPEGNNSSDNLAQTVMYLPENFTYSPSQPCPEKLPYMRGFIDVNMSEIGLDEIQKIFSKDLDIEPGGHWRPKDCKPRWKVAILIPFRNRHEHLPIFFRHLIPVLQNQRLEFAFYVVEQTGTQPFNRAMLFNIGFKEAMKDGDWDCVIFHDVDHLPENDRNYYGCGEMPRHFAAKLDKYMYILPYNEFFGGVSGLTIEQFKKINGFPNAFWGWGGEDDDLWNRVHYVGYNVSRPEGELGKYKSIPHHHRGEVQFLGRYKLLRYSRERQYIDGLNNLLYTPTVLVSKLYTNVTVNLMPELAPVQDY
;
A
#
# COMPACT_ATOMS: atom_id res chain seq x y z
N MET A 1 6.49 -21.23 -70.12
CA MET A 1 5.51 -20.94 -69.04
C MET A 1 5.59 -22.03 -67.97
N SER A 2 6.60 -21.99 -67.09
CA SER A 2 6.64 -22.84 -65.88
C SER A 2 7.84 -22.43 -65.00
N LEU A 3 7.71 -21.32 -64.28
CA LEU A 3 8.64 -20.94 -63.21
C LEU A 3 7.91 -20.43 -61.95
N PHE A 4 6.59 -20.60 -61.89
CA PHE A 4 5.76 -20.14 -60.78
C PHE A 4 4.90 -21.27 -60.23
N THR A 5 5.51 -22.27 -59.57
CA THR A 5 4.81 -23.12 -58.57
C THR A 5 5.79 -24.05 -57.84
N LYS A 6 6.82 -23.50 -57.20
CA LYS A 6 7.33 -24.11 -55.95
C LYS A 6 6.73 -23.33 -54.78
N ALA A 7 5.41 -23.43 -54.64
CA ALA A 7 4.76 -23.01 -53.41
C ALA A 7 5.29 -23.91 -52.29
N LEU A 8 5.87 -23.31 -51.26
CA LEU A 8 6.26 -23.96 -50.02
C LEU A 8 5.07 -24.79 -49.53
N ARG A 9 5.13 -26.11 -49.69
CA ARG A 9 4.13 -27.05 -49.19
C ARG A 9 4.40 -27.21 -47.70
N VAL A 10 4.05 -26.19 -46.92
CA VAL A 10 4.16 -26.22 -45.45
C VAL A 10 3.12 -27.24 -44.97
N SER A 11 3.58 -28.25 -44.22
CA SER A 11 2.68 -29.22 -43.60
C SER A 11 1.69 -28.52 -42.68
N ASN A 12 0.42 -28.94 -42.68
CA ASN A 12 -0.59 -28.43 -41.75
C ASN A 12 -0.08 -28.48 -40.29
N ARG A 13 0.71 -29.49 -39.92
CA ARG A 13 1.32 -29.61 -38.59
C ARG A 13 2.29 -28.47 -38.30
N SER A 14 3.12 -28.07 -39.28
CA SER A 14 4.04 -26.94 -39.15
C SER A 14 3.30 -25.60 -39.09
N ILE A 15 2.17 -25.47 -39.80
CA ILE A 15 1.29 -24.28 -39.70
C ILE A 15 0.68 -24.18 -38.30
N PHE A 16 0.15 -25.28 -37.74
CA PHE A 16 -0.39 -25.29 -36.39
C PHE A 16 0.66 -24.96 -35.32
N VAL A 17 1.87 -25.52 -35.45
CA VAL A 17 2.98 -25.20 -34.54
C VAL A 17 3.36 -23.72 -34.65
N PHE A 18 3.44 -23.17 -35.87
CA PHE A 18 3.71 -21.75 -36.07
C PHE A 18 2.61 -20.85 -35.47
N LEU A 19 1.33 -21.17 -35.72
CA LEU A 19 0.21 -20.42 -35.15
C LEU A 19 0.19 -20.49 -33.62
N PHE A 20 0.53 -21.64 -33.03
CA PHE A 20 0.67 -21.80 -31.59
C PHE A 20 1.77 -20.89 -31.03
N PHE A 21 2.99 -20.93 -31.59
CA PHE A 21 4.08 -20.09 -31.11
C PHE A 21 3.84 -18.60 -31.39
N PHE A 22 3.22 -18.25 -32.51
CA PHE A 22 2.84 -16.88 -32.82
C PHE A 22 1.80 -16.35 -31.83
N SER A 23 0.76 -17.15 -31.55
CA SER A 23 -0.27 -16.83 -30.55
C SER A 23 0.31 -16.73 -29.13
N PHE A 24 1.21 -17.64 -28.77
CA PHE A 24 1.89 -17.60 -27.47
C PHE A 24 2.77 -16.35 -27.36
N SER A 25 3.55 -16.04 -28.39
CA SER A 25 4.39 -14.84 -28.44
C SER A 25 3.57 -13.55 -28.37
N SER A 26 2.49 -13.44 -29.15
CA SER A 26 1.62 -12.26 -29.13
C SER A 26 0.90 -12.10 -27.79
N SER A 27 0.50 -13.21 -27.17
CA SER A 27 -0.07 -13.21 -25.81
C SER A 27 0.97 -12.76 -24.78
N CYS A 28 2.22 -13.26 -24.84
CA CYS A 28 3.30 -12.80 -23.98
C CYS A 28 3.57 -11.29 -24.14
N LEU A 29 3.61 -10.80 -25.38
CA LEU A 29 3.79 -9.36 -25.65
C LEU A 29 2.61 -8.54 -25.12
N TYR A 30 1.37 -9.03 -25.24
CA TYR A 30 0.21 -8.38 -24.65
C TYR A 30 0.35 -8.24 -23.13
N PHE A 31 0.76 -9.29 -22.43
CA PHE A 31 0.95 -9.22 -20.97
C PHE A 31 2.12 -8.33 -20.55
N ILE A 32 3.19 -8.25 -21.35
CA ILE A 32 4.33 -7.38 -21.05
C ILE A 32 3.98 -5.90 -21.27
N TYR A 33 3.33 -5.57 -22.39
CA TYR A 33 3.16 -4.18 -22.81
C TYR A 33 1.77 -3.59 -22.53
N VAL A 34 0.73 -4.41 -22.49
CA VAL A 34 -0.67 -3.93 -22.38
C VAL A 34 -1.27 -4.21 -21.00
N ALA A 35 -0.96 -5.36 -20.40
CA ALA A 35 -1.53 -5.76 -19.11
C ALA A 35 -0.48 -6.26 -18.08
N PRO A 36 0.62 -5.52 -17.84
CA PRO A 36 1.67 -5.96 -16.93
C PRO A 36 1.17 -6.14 -15.48
N GLY A 37 0.21 -5.33 -15.03
CA GLY A 37 -0.39 -5.47 -13.70
C GLY A 37 -1.03 -6.84 -13.46
N ILE A 38 -1.65 -7.44 -14.49
CA ILE A 38 -2.25 -8.78 -14.41
C ILE A 38 -1.15 -9.84 -14.26
N ALA A 39 -0.11 -9.76 -15.08
CA ALA A 39 1.00 -10.71 -15.03
C ALA A 39 1.74 -10.66 -13.69
N ASN A 40 2.00 -9.45 -13.16
CA ASN A 40 2.66 -9.29 -11.86
C ASN A 40 1.77 -9.79 -10.71
N THR A 41 0.47 -9.47 -10.74
CA THR A 41 -0.47 -9.99 -9.74
C THR A 41 -0.50 -11.52 -9.76
N TYR A 42 -0.55 -12.12 -10.94
CA TYR A 42 -0.52 -13.57 -11.08
C TYR A 42 0.81 -14.17 -10.57
N LEU A 43 1.94 -13.55 -10.89
CA LEU A 43 3.25 -13.96 -10.38
C LEU A 43 3.28 -13.96 -8.85
N PHE A 44 2.81 -12.88 -8.23
CA PHE A 44 2.74 -12.77 -6.77
C PHE A 44 1.78 -13.78 -6.16
N MET A 45 0.64 -14.06 -6.81
CA MET A 45 -0.25 -15.14 -6.38
C MET A 45 0.43 -16.51 -6.45
N VAL A 46 1.16 -16.82 -7.52
CA VAL A 46 1.87 -18.10 -7.65
C VAL A 46 2.96 -18.22 -6.57
N GLN A 47 3.72 -17.15 -6.33
CA GLN A 47 4.72 -17.11 -5.25
C GLN A 47 4.09 -17.31 -3.88
N ALA A 48 2.98 -16.61 -3.60
CA ALA A 48 2.21 -16.75 -2.38
C ALA A 48 1.71 -18.19 -2.16
N ARG A 49 1.18 -18.85 -3.19
CA ARG A 49 0.80 -20.28 -3.12
C ARG A 49 2.01 -21.17 -2.84
N GLY A 50 3.17 -20.88 -3.45
CA GLY A 50 4.42 -21.59 -3.18
C GLY A 50 4.87 -21.45 -1.73
N ILE A 51 4.75 -20.25 -1.15
CA ILE A 51 5.04 -19.99 0.27
C ILE A 51 4.10 -20.80 1.17
N MET A 52 2.79 -20.76 0.92
CA MET A 52 1.80 -21.55 1.69
C MET A 52 2.11 -23.04 1.64
N LEU A 53 2.44 -23.58 0.47
CA LEU A 53 2.82 -24.99 0.33
C LEU A 53 4.06 -25.31 1.15
N LYS A 54 5.09 -24.47 1.10
CA LYS A 54 6.32 -24.64 1.87
C LYS A 54 6.06 -24.59 3.37
N GLU A 55 5.22 -23.67 3.85
CA GLU A 55 4.83 -23.58 5.25
C GLU A 55 4.02 -24.78 5.70
N ASN A 56 3.03 -25.21 4.92
CA ASN A 56 2.25 -26.41 5.20
C ASN A 56 3.14 -27.65 5.31
N VAL A 57 4.10 -27.82 4.38
CA VAL A 57 5.08 -28.92 4.43
C VAL A 57 5.96 -28.83 5.69
N LYS A 58 6.42 -27.63 6.07
CA LYS A 58 7.18 -27.43 7.32
C LYS A 58 6.34 -27.79 8.56
N THR A 59 5.08 -27.36 8.62
CA THR A 59 4.17 -27.63 9.73
C THR A 59 3.88 -29.13 9.83
N ILE A 60 3.59 -29.80 8.70
CA ILE A 60 3.44 -31.25 8.64
C ILE A 60 4.73 -31.94 9.11
N GLY A 61 5.89 -31.50 8.64
CA GLY A 61 7.18 -32.03 9.07
C GLY A 61 7.43 -31.86 10.58
N HIS A 62 7.04 -30.71 11.15
CA HIS A 62 7.12 -30.47 12.60
C HIS A 62 6.17 -31.38 13.39
N MET A 63 4.93 -31.54 12.92
CA MET A 63 3.97 -32.47 13.50
C MET A 63 4.48 -33.91 13.45
N ILE A 64 5.00 -34.37 12.31
CA ILE A 64 5.61 -35.70 12.17
C ILE A 64 6.79 -35.86 13.14
N ARG A 65 7.64 -34.84 13.31
CA ARG A 65 8.76 -34.86 14.26
C ARG A 65 8.28 -34.97 15.72
N LEU A 66 7.21 -34.27 16.09
CA LEU A 66 6.59 -34.40 17.42
C LEU A 66 5.99 -35.79 17.64
N TYR A 67 5.31 -36.36 16.65
CA TYR A 67 4.77 -37.73 16.72
C TYR A 67 5.87 -38.80 16.76
N THR A 68 6.91 -38.66 15.95
CA THR A 68 8.04 -39.62 15.92
C THR A 68 8.90 -39.54 17.18
N ASN A 69 9.13 -38.35 17.73
CA ASN A 69 9.79 -38.20 19.03
C ASN A 69 8.94 -38.75 20.18
N LYS A 70 7.60 -38.62 20.14
CA LYS A 70 6.69 -39.28 21.10
C LYS A 70 6.80 -40.82 21.04
N ASN A 71 6.93 -41.38 19.84
CA ASN A 71 7.06 -42.82 19.64
C ASN A 71 8.45 -43.38 19.99
N ALA A 72 9.49 -42.53 20.07
CA ALA A 72 10.83 -42.94 20.51
C ALA A 72 10.96 -43.06 22.05
N THR A 73 10.02 -42.51 22.82
CA THR A 73 10.09 -42.47 24.30
C THR A 73 9.04 -43.32 25.01
N LEU A 74 8.41 -44.29 24.35
CA LEU A 74 7.39 -45.16 24.98
C LEU A 74 7.97 -46.49 25.48
N ASN A 75 8.67 -46.39 26.61
CA ASN A 75 8.66 -47.41 27.68
C ASN A 75 8.66 -46.65 29.01
N GLY A 76 7.47 -46.45 29.56
CA GLY A 76 7.28 -45.71 30.81
C GLY A 76 5.88 -45.15 30.90
N THR A 77 5.03 -45.84 31.65
CA THR A 77 3.73 -45.36 32.10
C THR A 77 3.92 -44.14 32.98
N ASP A 78 3.48 -42.97 32.51
CA ASP A 78 3.01 -41.89 33.38
C ASP A 78 2.05 -41.00 32.57
N TYR A 79 0.84 -40.84 33.10
CA TYR A 79 -0.13 -39.86 32.63
C TYR A 79 0.45 -38.45 32.85
N PRO A 80 0.48 -37.56 31.84
CA PRO A 80 0.58 -36.14 32.12
C PRO A 80 -0.82 -35.56 32.23
N GLU A 81 -1.07 -35.04 33.43
CA GLU A 81 -2.07 -34.04 33.78
C GLU A 81 -2.18 -32.92 32.74
N GLY A 82 -3.36 -32.29 32.72
CA GLY A 82 -3.66 -31.16 31.86
C GLY A 82 -2.60 -30.06 31.96
N ASN A 83 -1.97 -29.76 30.83
CA ASN A 83 -1.28 -28.50 30.69
C ASN A 83 -2.31 -27.39 30.50
N ASN A 84 -2.65 -26.75 31.63
CA ASN A 84 -2.88 -25.32 31.66
C ASN A 84 -1.72 -24.65 30.93
N SER A 85 -1.92 -24.30 29.66
CA SER A 85 -1.20 -23.17 29.08
C SER A 85 -1.76 -21.92 29.75
N SER A 86 -1.24 -21.62 30.95
CA SER A 86 -0.95 -20.23 31.27
C SER A 86 0.11 -19.78 30.27
N ASP A 87 -0.33 -19.53 29.04
CA ASP A 87 0.30 -18.52 28.21
C ASP A 87 0.35 -17.31 29.14
N ASN A 88 1.56 -16.93 29.53
CA ASN A 88 1.81 -15.58 29.97
C ASN A 88 1.40 -14.73 28.78
N LEU A 89 0.13 -14.36 28.78
CA LEU A 89 -0.47 -13.23 28.09
C LEU A 89 0.46 -12.08 28.43
N ALA A 90 1.47 -11.87 27.59
CA ALA A 90 2.26 -10.65 27.61
C ALA A 90 1.22 -9.55 27.59
N GLN A 91 1.08 -8.88 28.74
CA GLN A 91 -0.09 -8.07 29.09
C GLN A 91 -0.53 -7.27 27.87
N THR A 92 -1.59 -7.76 27.21
CA THR A 92 -2.27 -7.01 26.17
C THR A 92 -2.76 -5.79 26.91
N VAL A 93 -2.13 -4.63 26.69
CA VAL A 93 -2.56 -3.36 27.27
C VAL A 93 -4.06 -3.29 27.02
N MET A 94 -4.86 -3.50 28.07
CA MET A 94 -6.28 -3.79 27.94
C MET A 94 -6.93 -2.57 27.30
N TYR A 95 -7.79 -2.79 26.29
CA TYR A 95 -8.64 -1.73 25.76
C TYR A 95 -9.36 -1.07 26.95
N LEU A 96 -9.47 0.26 26.91
CA LEU A 96 -10.13 1.00 27.98
C LEU A 96 -11.59 0.52 28.14
N PRO A 97 -12.16 0.58 29.35
CA PRO A 97 -13.57 0.24 29.56
C PRO A 97 -14.48 1.18 28.76
N GLU A 98 -15.65 0.69 28.33
CA GLU A 98 -16.61 1.46 27.51
C GLU A 98 -17.04 2.79 28.14
N ASN A 99 -17.04 2.87 29.48
CA ASN A 99 -17.40 4.08 30.24
C ASN A 99 -16.21 5.02 30.51
N PHE A 100 -15.08 4.85 29.82
CA PHE A 100 -13.93 5.73 30.00
C PHE A 100 -14.27 7.16 29.57
N THR A 101 -14.15 8.09 30.51
CA THR A 101 -14.47 9.50 30.28
C THR A 101 -13.23 10.22 29.75
N TYR A 102 -13.32 10.75 28.54
CA TYR A 102 -12.23 11.54 27.95
C TYR A 102 -12.15 12.92 28.59
N SER A 103 -10.93 13.45 28.65
CA SER A 103 -10.68 14.83 29.08
C SER A 103 -10.07 15.60 27.93
N PRO A 104 -10.62 16.79 27.56
CA PRO A 104 -10.06 17.62 26.49
C PRO A 104 -8.60 18.01 26.68
N SER A 105 -8.10 18.01 27.92
CA SER A 105 -6.70 18.34 28.24
C SER A 105 -5.74 17.15 28.17
N GLN A 106 -6.26 15.92 28.11
CA GLN A 106 -5.45 14.70 28.11
C GLN A 106 -5.29 14.12 26.69
N PRO A 107 -4.13 13.50 26.38
CA PRO A 107 -3.94 12.79 25.13
C PRO A 107 -4.98 11.68 24.91
N CYS A 108 -5.49 11.57 23.68
CA CYS A 108 -6.37 10.47 23.30
C CYS A 108 -5.66 9.11 23.45
N PRO A 109 -6.32 8.09 24.00
CA PRO A 109 -5.80 6.72 24.04
C PRO A 109 -5.58 6.15 22.64
N GLU A 110 -4.53 5.35 22.46
CA GLU A 110 -4.24 4.70 21.15
C GLU A 110 -5.13 3.48 20.87
N LYS A 111 -5.63 2.82 21.93
CA LYS A 111 -6.48 1.62 21.84
C LYS A 111 -7.81 1.89 22.51
N LEU A 112 -8.84 2.04 21.69
CA LEU A 112 -10.15 2.50 22.14
C LEU A 112 -11.16 1.36 22.10
N PRO A 113 -12.06 1.23 23.11
CA PRO A 113 -13.00 0.11 23.19
C PRO A 113 -13.92 -0.03 21.99
N TYR A 114 -14.28 1.08 21.34
CA TYR A 114 -15.17 1.07 20.19
C TYR A 114 -14.46 0.69 18.88
N MET A 115 -13.14 0.47 18.88
CA MET A 115 -12.44 -0.18 17.78
C MET A 115 -12.86 -1.65 17.71
N ARG A 116 -13.72 -1.98 16.76
CA ARG A 116 -14.39 -3.27 16.65
C ARG A 116 -13.45 -4.38 16.18
N GLY A 117 -12.27 -4.01 15.68
CA GLY A 117 -11.37 -4.93 15.01
C GLY A 117 -11.79 -5.07 13.56
N PHE A 118 -12.23 -6.26 13.17
CA PHE A 118 -12.63 -6.54 11.79
C PHE A 118 -13.81 -5.65 11.37
N ILE A 119 -13.67 -4.98 10.23
CA ILE A 119 -14.69 -4.14 9.62
C ILE A 119 -15.01 -4.65 8.21
N ASP A 120 -16.29 -4.69 7.88
CA ASP A 120 -16.73 -5.04 6.53
C ASP A 120 -16.39 -3.90 5.54
N VAL A 121 -15.82 -4.25 4.40
CA VAL A 121 -15.37 -3.29 3.39
C VAL A 121 -16.43 -3.20 2.30
N ASN A 122 -17.29 -2.19 2.39
CA ASN A 122 -18.29 -1.94 1.35
C ASN A 122 -17.61 -1.30 0.13
N MET A 123 -17.53 -2.06 -0.97
CA MET A 123 -16.97 -1.63 -2.27
C MET A 123 -18.03 -1.17 -3.29
N SER A 124 -19.30 -1.09 -2.91
CA SER A 124 -20.36 -0.67 -3.83
C SER A 124 -20.11 0.75 -4.32
N GLU A 125 -20.17 0.96 -5.64
CA GLU A 125 -20.00 2.27 -6.27
C GLU A 125 -20.94 3.31 -5.65
N ILE A 126 -20.41 4.52 -5.47
CA ILE A 126 -21.13 5.64 -4.89
C ILE A 126 -20.57 6.94 -5.47
N GLY A 127 -21.44 7.91 -5.75
CA GLY A 127 -21.02 9.20 -6.28
C GLY A 127 -20.32 10.06 -5.22
N LEU A 128 -19.36 10.89 -5.65
CA LEU A 128 -18.68 11.83 -4.74
C LEU A 128 -19.66 12.80 -4.07
N ASP A 129 -20.68 13.26 -4.80
CA ASP A 129 -21.73 14.15 -4.29
C ASP A 129 -22.54 13.49 -3.16
N GLU A 130 -22.79 12.18 -3.27
CA GLU A 130 -23.50 11.43 -2.24
C GLU A 130 -22.64 11.28 -0.98
N ILE A 131 -21.34 11.01 -1.13
CA ILE A 131 -20.39 10.98 -0.01
C ILE A 131 -20.30 12.35 0.66
N GLN A 132 -20.21 13.43 -0.11
CA GLN A 132 -20.24 14.79 0.43
C GLN A 132 -21.53 15.06 1.21
N LYS A 133 -22.68 14.56 0.75
CA LYS A 133 -23.96 14.66 1.46
C LYS A 133 -23.99 13.81 2.74
N ILE A 134 -23.43 12.60 2.74
CA ILE A 134 -23.32 11.74 3.93
C ILE A 134 -22.53 12.46 5.02
N PHE A 135 -21.35 12.97 4.67
CA PHE A 135 -20.47 13.70 5.60
C PHE A 135 -20.84 15.18 5.75
N SER A 136 -21.84 15.69 5.03
CA SER A 136 -22.32 17.07 5.20
C SER A 136 -22.85 17.32 6.62
N LYS A 137 -23.44 16.28 7.22
CA LYS A 137 -24.05 16.28 8.56
C LYS A 137 -23.00 16.29 9.68
N ASP A 138 -21.80 15.82 9.38
CA ASP A 138 -20.68 15.94 10.29
C ASP A 138 -20.15 17.37 10.21
N LEU A 139 -20.41 18.14 11.27
CA LEU A 139 -19.99 19.53 11.41
C LEU A 139 -18.55 19.65 11.91
N ASP A 140 -17.93 18.53 12.32
CA ASP A 140 -16.56 18.50 12.82
C ASP A 140 -15.54 18.31 11.68
N ILE A 141 -16.00 17.96 10.47
CA ILE A 141 -15.17 17.95 9.27
C ILE A 141 -15.06 19.37 8.72
N GLU A 142 -13.89 19.96 8.91
CA GLU A 142 -13.47 21.26 8.41
C GLU A 142 -13.00 21.15 6.94
N PRO A 143 -12.93 22.29 6.20
CA PRO A 143 -12.39 22.30 4.84
C PRO A 143 -11.01 21.63 4.73
N GLY A 144 -10.75 20.99 3.59
CA GLY A 144 -9.56 20.16 3.37
C GLY A 144 -9.70 18.73 3.90
N GLY A 145 -10.89 18.35 4.36
CA GLY A 145 -11.09 17.07 5.04
C GLY A 145 -10.41 17.03 6.41
N HIS A 146 -10.18 18.20 6.99
CA HIS A 146 -9.52 18.32 8.28
C HIS A 146 -10.48 17.90 9.38
N TRP A 147 -10.05 17.00 10.26
CA TRP A 147 -10.84 16.56 11.41
C TRP A 147 -9.94 16.36 12.61
N ARG A 148 -10.46 16.66 13.80
CA ARG A 148 -9.80 16.38 15.09
C ARG A 148 -10.83 16.07 16.17
N PRO A 149 -10.49 15.21 17.15
CA PRO A 149 -11.36 14.97 18.29
C PRO A 149 -11.49 16.23 19.15
N LYS A 150 -12.70 16.48 19.67
CA LYS A 150 -13.01 17.60 20.58
C LYS A 150 -13.07 17.18 22.05
N ASP A 151 -13.16 15.88 22.29
CA ASP A 151 -13.30 15.25 23.61
C ASP A 151 -11.96 14.87 24.25
N CYS A 152 -10.87 14.83 23.47
CA CYS A 152 -9.50 14.64 23.95
C CYS A 152 -8.50 15.35 23.04
N LYS A 153 -7.26 15.51 23.52
CA LYS A 153 -6.17 16.05 22.70
C LYS A 153 -5.65 14.96 21.76
N PRO A 154 -5.69 15.13 20.43
CA PRO A 154 -5.18 14.12 19.50
C PRO A 154 -3.71 13.85 19.79
N ARG A 155 -3.34 12.58 19.76
CA ARG A 155 -1.97 12.14 20.04
C ARG A 155 -1.04 12.39 18.85
N TRP A 156 -1.61 12.26 17.66
CA TRP A 156 -0.90 12.36 16.39
C TRP A 156 -1.71 13.19 15.40
N LYS A 157 -1.00 14.00 14.64
CA LYS A 157 -1.47 14.74 13.47
C LYS A 157 -0.94 14.07 12.21
N VAL A 158 -1.83 13.65 11.33
CA VAL A 158 -1.50 12.79 10.19
C VAL A 158 -1.98 13.41 8.88
N ALA A 159 -1.05 13.72 7.98
CA ALA A 159 -1.39 14.07 6.60
C ALA A 159 -1.49 12.81 5.74
N ILE A 160 -2.65 12.59 5.11
CA ILE A 160 -2.89 11.43 4.26
C ILE A 160 -2.77 11.86 2.80
N LEU A 161 -1.74 11.37 2.13
CA LEU A 161 -1.39 11.73 0.77
C LEU A 161 -1.86 10.64 -0.18
N ILE A 162 -2.63 11.04 -1.20
CA ILE A 162 -3.30 10.11 -2.13
C ILE A 162 -2.90 10.51 -3.56
N PRO A 163 -2.02 9.75 -4.22
CA PRO A 163 -1.65 10.02 -5.60
C PRO A 163 -2.81 9.60 -6.49
N PHE A 164 -3.20 10.45 -7.43
CA PHE A 164 -4.46 10.29 -8.12
C PHE A 164 -4.38 10.61 -9.61
N ARG A 165 -5.06 9.79 -10.43
CA ARG A 165 -5.41 10.09 -11.83
C ARG A 165 -6.47 9.13 -12.33
N ASN A 166 -7.57 9.64 -12.89
CA ASN A 166 -8.62 8.84 -13.54
C ASN A 166 -9.19 7.69 -12.67
N ARG A 167 -9.27 7.87 -11.34
CA ARG A 167 -9.85 6.89 -10.40
C ARG A 167 -11.08 7.45 -9.66
N HIS A 168 -11.90 8.23 -10.36
CA HIS A 168 -13.01 8.97 -9.75
C HIS A 168 -14.06 8.08 -9.08
N GLU A 169 -14.18 6.82 -9.49
CA GLU A 169 -15.07 5.83 -8.87
C GLU A 169 -14.52 5.28 -7.54
N HIS A 170 -13.20 5.29 -7.35
CA HIS A 170 -12.56 4.74 -6.15
C HIS A 170 -12.57 5.72 -4.99
N LEU A 171 -12.36 7.01 -5.28
CA LEU A 171 -12.21 8.05 -4.28
C LEU A 171 -13.43 8.18 -3.32
N PRO A 172 -14.69 8.08 -3.79
CA PRO A 172 -15.86 8.04 -2.92
C PRO A 172 -15.89 6.80 -2.00
N ILE A 173 -15.53 5.63 -2.52
CA ILE A 173 -15.46 4.37 -1.74
C ILE A 173 -14.39 4.52 -0.66
N PHE A 174 -13.24 5.08 -1.01
CA PHE A 174 -12.15 5.40 -0.10
C PHE A 174 -12.60 6.28 1.06
N PHE A 175 -13.26 7.41 0.79
CA PHE A 175 -13.72 8.32 1.85
C PHE A 175 -14.83 7.71 2.71
N ARG A 176 -15.78 6.99 2.11
CA ARG A 176 -16.82 6.25 2.84
C ARG A 176 -16.23 5.32 3.89
N HIS A 177 -15.13 4.67 3.54
CA HIS A 177 -14.49 3.66 4.38
C HIS A 177 -13.51 4.26 5.38
N LEU A 178 -12.61 5.15 4.94
CA LEU A 178 -11.48 5.57 5.74
C LEU A 178 -11.82 6.69 6.74
N ILE A 179 -12.74 7.61 6.42
CA ILE A 179 -13.10 8.71 7.33
C ILE A 179 -13.58 8.15 8.68
N PRO A 180 -14.57 7.23 8.75
CA PRO A 180 -15.02 6.68 10.04
C PRO A 180 -13.91 5.92 10.77
N VAL A 181 -13.01 5.22 10.05
CA VAL A 181 -11.87 4.51 10.66
C VAL A 181 -10.95 5.49 11.38
N LEU A 182 -10.57 6.59 10.74
CA LEU A 182 -9.65 7.58 11.32
C LEU A 182 -10.29 8.38 12.45
N GLN A 183 -11.57 8.71 12.32
CA GLN A 183 -12.35 9.35 13.39
C GLN A 183 -12.40 8.45 14.63
N ASN A 184 -12.64 7.15 14.42
CA ASN A 184 -12.58 6.15 15.49
C ASN A 184 -11.17 6.08 16.10
N GLN A 185 -10.12 6.26 15.33
CA GLN A 185 -8.75 6.31 15.85
C GLN A 185 -8.41 7.62 16.59
N ARG A 186 -9.31 8.61 16.65
CA ARG A 186 -9.09 9.91 17.32
C ARG A 186 -7.81 10.61 16.88
N LEU A 187 -7.48 10.48 15.60
CA LEU A 187 -6.38 11.18 14.97
C LEU A 187 -6.80 12.61 14.61
N GLU A 188 -5.88 13.55 14.64
CA GLU A 188 -6.04 14.78 13.85
C GLU A 188 -5.52 14.47 12.45
N PHE A 189 -6.34 14.67 11.41
CA PHE A 189 -5.94 14.30 10.05
C PHE A 189 -6.52 15.23 9.01
N ALA A 190 -5.89 15.26 7.83
CA ALA A 190 -6.43 15.86 6.61
C ALA A 190 -6.03 15.02 5.39
N PHE A 191 -6.78 15.20 4.30
CA PHE A 191 -6.56 14.48 3.05
C PHE A 191 -6.02 15.40 1.96
N TYR A 192 -4.97 14.94 1.28
CA TYR A 192 -4.38 15.61 0.13
C TYR A 192 -4.45 14.67 -1.07
N VAL A 193 -5.39 14.94 -1.97
CA VAL A 193 -5.49 14.23 -3.25
C VAL A 193 -4.58 14.94 -4.23
N VAL A 194 -3.51 14.27 -4.66
CA VAL A 194 -2.49 14.84 -5.55
C VAL A 194 -2.72 14.31 -6.96
N GLU A 195 -3.39 15.12 -7.77
CA GLU A 195 -3.86 14.73 -9.10
C GLU A 195 -2.82 15.05 -10.18
N GLN A 196 -2.35 14.02 -10.89
CA GLN A 196 -1.54 14.20 -12.09
C GLN A 196 -2.43 14.38 -13.32
N THR A 197 -2.31 15.53 -13.96
CA THR A 197 -2.96 15.82 -15.24
C THR A 197 -2.05 15.48 -16.43
N GLY A 198 -2.59 15.59 -17.63
CA GLY A 198 -1.87 15.31 -18.87
C GLY A 198 -1.79 13.81 -19.19
N THR A 199 -0.98 13.49 -20.19
CA THR A 199 -0.91 12.15 -20.81
C THR A 199 0.38 11.39 -20.53
N GLN A 200 1.31 12.00 -19.80
CA GLN A 200 2.59 11.36 -19.44
C GLN A 200 2.38 10.15 -18.55
N PRO A 201 3.35 9.21 -18.45
CA PRO A 201 3.28 8.11 -17.50
C PRO A 201 3.00 8.60 -16.07
N PHE A 202 2.23 7.82 -15.32
CA PHE A 202 1.89 8.18 -13.94
C PHE A 202 3.15 8.12 -13.08
N ASN A 203 3.40 9.14 -12.26
CA ASN A 203 4.55 9.20 -11.37
C ASN A 203 4.10 9.27 -9.92
N ARG A 204 3.70 8.10 -9.40
CA ARG A 204 3.18 7.92 -8.03
C ARG A 204 4.11 8.49 -6.97
N ALA A 205 5.41 8.22 -7.09
CA ALA A 205 6.44 8.64 -6.14
C ALA A 205 6.63 10.17 -6.09
N MET A 206 6.70 10.82 -7.26
CA MET A 206 6.81 12.28 -7.33
C MET A 206 5.54 12.97 -6.79
N LEU A 207 4.36 12.39 -7.01
CA LEU A 207 3.11 12.91 -6.43
C LEU A 207 3.10 12.86 -4.90
N PHE A 208 3.68 11.82 -4.29
CA PHE A 208 3.84 11.80 -2.83
C PHE A 208 4.78 12.90 -2.32
N ASN A 209 5.88 13.15 -3.02
CA ASN A 209 6.79 14.26 -2.67
C ASN A 209 6.07 15.62 -2.78
N ILE A 210 5.24 15.83 -3.81
CA ILE A 210 4.43 17.03 -4.00
C ILE A 210 3.38 17.15 -2.88
N GLY A 211 2.64 16.08 -2.60
CA GLY A 211 1.66 16.03 -1.52
C GLY A 211 2.28 16.36 -0.17
N PHE A 212 3.48 15.83 0.10
CA PHE A 212 4.22 16.17 1.29
C PHE A 212 4.54 17.67 1.36
N LYS A 213 5.09 18.25 0.27
CA LYS A 213 5.42 19.68 0.22
C LYS A 213 4.20 20.58 0.41
N GLU A 214 3.06 20.23 -0.17
CA GLU A 214 1.82 21.00 0.01
C GLU A 214 1.23 20.82 1.41
N ALA A 215 1.23 19.61 1.97
CA ALA A 215 0.77 19.36 3.34
C ALA A 215 1.59 20.13 4.38
N MET A 216 2.90 20.26 4.18
CA MET A 216 3.77 21.05 5.07
C MET A 216 3.52 22.57 5.01
N LYS A 217 2.79 23.07 4.00
CA LYS A 217 2.37 24.49 3.95
C LYS A 217 1.06 24.72 4.70
N ASP A 218 0.25 23.67 4.84
CA ASP A 218 -1.09 23.73 5.40
C ASP A 218 -1.08 23.56 6.92
N GLY A 219 -0.21 22.68 7.45
CA GLY A 219 -0.14 22.44 8.89
C GLY A 219 1.16 21.80 9.37
N ASP A 220 1.34 21.82 10.69
CA ASP A 220 2.43 21.11 11.38
C ASP A 220 1.97 19.69 11.71
N TRP A 221 2.30 18.76 10.81
CA TRP A 221 1.94 17.34 10.89
C TRP A 221 3.05 16.54 11.59
N ASP A 222 2.70 15.47 12.29
CA ASP A 222 3.70 14.59 12.95
C ASP A 222 4.23 13.52 11.99
N CYS A 223 3.35 13.00 11.12
CA CYS A 223 3.71 12.05 10.09
C CYS A 223 2.84 12.21 8.85
N VAL A 224 3.32 11.56 7.79
CA VAL A 224 2.59 11.41 6.53
C VAL A 224 2.30 9.93 6.27
N ILE A 225 1.12 9.66 5.72
CA ILE A 225 0.73 8.35 5.22
C ILE A 225 0.56 8.44 3.72
N PHE A 226 1.31 7.59 3.01
CA PHE A 226 1.28 7.41 1.58
C PHE A 226 0.27 6.33 1.26
N HIS A 227 -0.84 6.69 0.64
CA HIS A 227 -1.99 5.81 0.54
C HIS A 227 -2.50 5.68 -0.89
N ASP A 228 -2.43 4.47 -1.42
CA ASP A 228 -3.09 4.16 -2.69
C ASP A 228 -4.61 4.22 -2.51
N VAL A 229 -5.32 4.89 -3.43
CA VAL A 229 -6.76 5.16 -3.31
C VAL A 229 -7.63 3.88 -3.28
N ASP A 230 -7.08 2.74 -3.71
CA ASP A 230 -7.78 1.48 -3.87
C ASP A 230 -7.46 0.43 -2.80
N HIS A 231 -6.77 0.79 -1.72
CA HIS A 231 -6.45 -0.15 -0.63
C HIS A 231 -7.17 0.20 0.67
N LEU A 232 -8.15 -0.59 1.07
CA LEU A 232 -9.01 -0.31 2.22
C LEU A 232 -8.68 -1.24 3.39
N PRO A 233 -8.40 -0.72 4.61
CA PRO A 233 -8.10 -1.56 5.77
C PRO A 233 -9.31 -2.41 6.17
N GLU A 234 -9.10 -3.69 6.49
CA GLU A 234 -10.14 -4.59 7.01
C GLU A 234 -10.22 -4.58 8.54
N ASN A 235 -9.38 -3.78 9.21
CA ASN A 235 -9.32 -3.74 10.65
C ASN A 235 -9.09 -2.32 11.19
N ASP A 236 -10.04 -1.79 11.96
CA ASP A 236 -9.96 -0.43 12.52
C ASP A 236 -8.93 -0.28 13.65
N ARG A 237 -8.36 -1.40 14.13
CA ARG A 237 -7.23 -1.43 15.08
C ARG A 237 -5.87 -1.35 14.41
N ASN A 238 -5.79 -1.38 13.08
CA ASN A 238 -4.57 -0.99 12.38
C ASN A 238 -4.43 0.53 12.47
N TYR A 239 -3.79 1.00 13.54
CA TYR A 239 -3.76 2.41 13.93
C TYR A 239 -2.89 3.26 13.00
N TYR A 240 -3.47 4.29 12.37
CA TYR A 240 -2.81 5.20 11.41
C TYR A 240 -2.03 6.34 12.11
N GLY A 241 -1.79 6.24 13.43
CA GLY A 241 -0.93 7.19 14.13
C GLY A 241 0.56 6.99 13.81
N CYS A 242 1.39 7.92 14.26
CA CYS A 242 2.81 7.99 13.91
C CYS A 242 3.73 7.04 14.71
N GLY A 243 3.14 6.04 15.38
CA GLY A 243 3.88 5.02 16.14
C GLY A 243 4.52 3.99 15.22
N GLU A 244 5.71 3.50 15.61
CA GLU A 244 6.44 2.43 14.91
C GLU A 244 6.84 2.78 13.46
N MET A 245 7.02 4.06 13.15
CA MET A 245 7.43 4.51 11.82
C MET A 245 8.95 4.27 11.57
N PRO A 246 9.39 3.99 10.34
CA PRO A 246 8.60 3.79 9.12
C PRO A 246 7.73 2.54 9.19
N ARG A 247 6.47 2.64 8.75
CA ARG A 247 5.48 1.58 8.93
C ARG A 247 4.84 1.19 7.61
N HIS A 248 4.73 -0.12 7.37
CA HIS A 248 3.99 -0.68 6.24
C HIS A 248 2.63 -1.16 6.73
N PHE A 249 1.57 -0.40 6.45
CA PHE A 249 0.22 -0.70 6.91
C PHE A 249 -0.42 -1.83 6.10
N ALA A 250 -0.30 -1.78 4.77
CA ALA A 250 -0.91 -2.74 3.85
C ALA A 250 -0.08 -4.03 3.68
N ALA A 251 0.33 -4.65 4.79
CA ALA A 251 1.19 -5.83 4.79
C ALA A 251 0.56 -7.08 4.15
N LYS A 252 -0.77 -7.18 4.13
CA LYS A 252 -1.51 -8.33 3.62
C LYS A 252 -2.64 -7.87 2.71
N LEU A 253 -2.40 -7.87 1.40
CA LEU A 253 -3.39 -7.50 0.41
C LEU A 253 -4.16 -8.72 -0.10
N ASP A 254 -5.48 -8.60 -0.22
CA ASP A 254 -6.36 -9.65 -0.74
C ASP A 254 -5.99 -10.12 -2.17
N LYS A 255 -5.58 -9.20 -3.05
CA LYS A 255 -5.10 -9.49 -4.40
C LYS A 255 -3.87 -10.39 -4.42
N TYR A 256 -3.14 -10.48 -3.30
CA TYR A 256 -1.99 -11.36 -3.09
C TYR A 256 -2.31 -12.48 -2.08
N MET A 257 -3.59 -12.82 -1.92
CA MET A 257 -4.08 -13.84 -0.99
C MET A 257 -3.65 -13.60 0.46
N TYR A 258 -3.55 -12.33 0.86
CA TYR A 258 -3.10 -11.92 2.19
C TYR A 258 -1.68 -12.37 2.56
N ILE A 259 -0.85 -12.61 1.55
CA ILE A 259 0.55 -12.99 1.72
C ILE A 259 1.42 -11.83 1.22
N LEU A 260 2.40 -11.46 2.04
CA LEU A 260 3.40 -10.47 1.67
C LEU A 260 4.20 -11.02 0.47
N PRO A 261 4.22 -10.33 -0.69
CA PRO A 261 4.87 -10.86 -1.90
C PRO A 261 6.36 -11.18 -1.71
N TYR A 262 7.09 -10.29 -1.04
CA TYR A 262 8.51 -10.39 -0.69
C TYR A 262 8.83 -9.42 0.45
N ASN A 263 9.97 -9.58 1.13
CA ASN A 263 10.26 -8.87 2.37
C ASN A 263 10.42 -7.37 2.20
N GLU A 264 10.91 -6.93 1.05
CA GLU A 264 11.17 -5.55 0.68
C GLU A 264 9.91 -4.80 0.24
N PHE A 265 8.79 -5.51 0.05
CA PHE A 265 7.54 -4.92 -0.43
C PHE A 265 7.03 -3.84 0.55
N PHE A 266 6.99 -2.60 0.06
CA PHE A 266 6.61 -1.42 0.83
C PHE A 266 5.56 -0.54 0.14
N GLY A 267 4.89 -1.10 -0.87
CA GLY A 267 3.83 -0.46 -1.63
C GLY A 267 2.46 -0.49 -0.95
N GLY A 268 1.46 0.07 -1.60
CA GLY A 268 0.09 0.11 -1.11
C GLY A 268 -0.16 1.23 -0.10
N VAL A 269 0.07 0.94 1.19
CA VAL A 269 -0.09 1.93 2.27
C VAL A 269 1.10 1.87 3.22
N SER A 270 1.85 2.96 3.28
CA SER A 270 3.02 3.12 4.14
C SER A 270 3.05 4.50 4.80
N GLY A 271 3.84 4.66 5.85
CA GLY A 271 3.97 5.94 6.55
C GLY A 271 5.36 6.17 7.11
N LEU A 272 5.70 7.45 7.24
CA LEU A 272 6.94 7.93 7.83
C LEU A 272 6.65 9.18 8.66
N THR A 273 7.38 9.37 9.76
CA THR A 273 7.39 10.69 10.44
C THR A 273 7.95 11.76 9.50
N ILE A 274 7.61 13.03 9.76
CA ILE A 274 8.13 14.14 8.95
C ILE A 274 9.66 14.16 8.96
N GLU A 275 10.29 13.90 10.11
CA GLU A 275 11.74 13.83 10.24
C GLU A 275 12.33 12.71 9.38
N GLN A 276 11.78 11.50 9.49
CA GLN A 276 12.27 10.34 8.72
C GLN A 276 12.14 10.59 7.22
N PHE A 277 11.00 11.11 6.77
CA PHE A 277 10.78 11.37 5.35
C PHE A 277 11.72 12.44 4.79
N LYS A 278 11.95 13.53 5.54
CA LYS A 278 12.97 14.53 5.19
C LYS A 278 14.38 13.93 5.16
N LYS A 279 14.74 13.10 6.14
CA LYS A 279 16.06 12.50 6.27
C LYS A 279 16.41 11.58 5.09
N ILE A 280 15.43 10.84 4.56
CA ILE A 280 15.65 9.98 3.39
C ILE A 280 15.59 10.72 2.05
N ASN A 281 15.42 12.04 2.07
CA ASN A 281 15.16 12.87 0.88
C ASN A 281 13.85 12.48 0.14
N GLY A 282 12.85 11.98 0.86
CA GLY A 282 11.59 11.50 0.31
C GLY A 282 11.69 10.38 -0.74
N PHE A 283 10.66 10.27 -1.57
CA PHE A 283 10.58 9.29 -2.66
C PHE A 283 11.49 9.66 -3.85
N PRO A 284 11.87 8.72 -4.72
CA PRO A 284 12.51 9.02 -6.00
C PRO A 284 11.54 9.69 -7.00
N ASN A 285 11.96 10.74 -7.70
CA ASN A 285 11.12 11.36 -8.74
C ASN A 285 11.28 10.67 -10.11
N ALA A 286 12.29 9.82 -10.30
CA ALA A 286 12.65 9.24 -11.59
C ALA A 286 11.76 8.07 -12.10
N PHE A 287 10.82 7.57 -11.28
CA PHE A 287 10.00 6.41 -11.67
C PHE A 287 8.75 6.84 -12.44
N TRP A 288 8.82 6.73 -13.77
CA TRP A 288 7.74 7.10 -14.70
C TRP A 288 7.02 5.86 -15.24
N GLY A 289 5.84 5.57 -14.69
CA GLY A 289 5.09 4.35 -14.96
C GLY A 289 5.06 3.41 -13.77
N TRP A 290 4.65 2.16 -14.01
CA TRP A 290 4.38 1.22 -12.92
C TRP A 290 5.64 0.47 -12.43
N GLY A 291 5.91 0.59 -11.13
CA GLY A 291 6.68 -0.35 -10.31
C GLY A 291 8.13 0.02 -9.99
N GLY A 292 8.55 -0.35 -8.77
CA GLY A 292 9.92 -0.26 -8.25
C GLY A 292 10.21 0.99 -7.42
N GLU A 293 9.29 1.95 -7.37
CA GLU A 293 9.45 3.17 -6.58
C GLU A 293 9.25 2.94 -5.08
N ASP A 294 8.43 1.96 -4.71
CA ASP A 294 8.22 1.48 -3.35
C ASP A 294 9.40 0.65 -2.84
N ASP A 295 9.99 -0.17 -3.73
CA ASP A 295 11.26 -0.87 -3.47
C ASP A 295 12.42 0.12 -3.23
N ASP A 296 12.47 1.20 -4.00
CA ASP A 296 13.46 2.27 -3.82
C ASP A 296 13.23 3.00 -2.49
N LEU A 297 11.98 3.26 -2.09
CA LEU A 297 11.66 3.81 -0.76
C LEU A 297 12.15 2.87 0.36
N TRP A 298 11.91 1.56 0.24
CA TRP A 298 12.40 0.57 1.21
C TRP A 298 13.92 0.64 1.36
N ASN A 299 14.64 0.69 0.23
CA ASN A 299 16.10 0.80 0.21
C ASN A 299 16.57 2.09 0.89
N ARG A 300 15.98 3.24 0.55
CA ARG A 300 16.29 4.56 1.14
C ARG A 300 16.14 4.59 2.65
N VAL A 301 15.08 3.94 3.17
CA VAL A 301 14.82 3.78 4.60
C VAL A 301 15.93 2.96 5.27
N HIS A 302 16.33 1.85 4.66
CA HIS A 302 17.38 0.98 5.21
C HIS A 302 18.78 1.61 5.14
N TYR A 303 19.09 2.37 4.09
CA TYR A 303 20.40 3.03 3.95
C TYR A 303 20.68 4.06 5.04
N VAL A 304 19.64 4.66 5.62
CA VAL A 304 19.76 5.58 6.77
C VAL A 304 19.62 4.90 8.13
N GLY A 305 19.55 3.57 8.15
CA GLY A 305 19.54 2.75 9.37
C GLY A 305 18.17 2.57 10.03
N TYR A 306 17.08 2.86 9.33
CA TYR A 306 15.73 2.59 9.84
C TYR A 306 15.26 1.20 9.43
N ASN A 307 14.42 0.59 10.28
CA ASN A 307 13.74 -0.66 9.99
C ASN A 307 12.25 -0.39 9.77
N VAL A 308 11.65 -1.09 8.82
CA VAL A 308 10.22 -0.99 8.56
C VAL A 308 9.44 -1.91 9.49
N SER A 309 8.48 -1.35 10.21
CA SER A 309 7.53 -2.13 11.01
C SER A 309 6.32 -2.57 10.17
N ARG A 310 5.66 -3.64 10.61
CA ARG A 310 4.43 -4.16 10.02
C ARG A 310 3.45 -4.55 11.12
N PRO A 311 2.14 -4.32 10.94
CA PRO A 311 1.12 -4.77 11.87
C PRO A 311 1.07 -6.29 11.94
N GLU A 312 0.89 -6.83 13.15
CA GLU A 312 0.87 -8.26 13.39
C GLU A 312 -0.45 -8.92 12.95
N GLY A 313 -0.37 -10.20 12.59
CA GLY A 313 -1.54 -11.05 12.37
C GLY A 313 -2.52 -10.48 11.34
N GLU A 314 -3.76 -10.31 11.77
CA GLU A 314 -4.89 -9.90 10.93
C GLU A 314 -5.02 -8.37 10.77
N LEU A 315 -4.26 -7.59 11.55
CA LEU A 315 -4.34 -6.13 11.55
C LEU A 315 -3.89 -5.53 10.20
N GLY A 316 -2.91 -6.16 9.55
CA GLY A 316 -2.37 -5.71 8.27
C GLY A 316 -3.20 -6.08 7.04
N LYS A 317 -4.43 -6.59 7.20
CA LYS A 317 -5.27 -7.02 6.09
C LYS A 317 -5.97 -5.85 5.41
N TYR A 318 -5.85 -5.83 4.09
CA TYR A 318 -6.43 -4.82 3.23
C TYR A 318 -7.15 -5.48 2.05
N LYS A 319 -8.28 -4.88 1.71
CA LYS A 319 -8.99 -5.14 0.48
C LYS A 319 -8.54 -4.20 -0.64
N SER A 320 -8.41 -4.72 -1.85
CA SER A 320 -8.08 -3.95 -3.05
C SER A 320 -9.33 -3.74 -3.88
N ILE A 321 -9.72 -2.48 -4.13
CA ILE A 321 -10.84 -2.17 -5.03
C ILE A 321 -10.47 -2.71 -6.42
N PRO A 322 -11.26 -3.65 -6.99
CA PRO A 322 -10.95 -4.23 -8.28
C PRO A 322 -10.96 -3.16 -9.36
N HIS A 323 -9.87 -3.07 -10.10
CA HIS A 323 -9.79 -2.22 -11.27
C HIS A 323 -8.78 -2.81 -12.23
N HIS A 324 -8.95 -2.50 -13.51
CA HIS A 324 -7.90 -2.81 -14.47
C HIS A 324 -6.91 -1.66 -14.48
N HIS A 325 -5.62 -1.94 -14.29
CA HIS A 325 -4.52 -1.03 -14.68
C HIS A 325 -4.47 -0.90 -16.21
N ARG A 326 -5.58 -0.49 -16.84
CA ARG A 326 -5.64 -0.22 -18.28
C ARG A 326 -4.83 1.05 -18.54
N GLY A 327 -3.65 0.89 -19.13
CA GLY A 327 -2.86 2.00 -19.67
C GLY A 327 -1.65 2.44 -18.85
N GLU A 328 -1.34 1.81 -17.72
CA GLU A 328 -0.07 2.08 -17.02
C GLU A 328 1.02 1.14 -17.55
N VAL A 329 1.93 1.71 -18.33
CA VAL A 329 3.08 0.98 -18.90
C VAL A 329 4.02 0.58 -17.77
N GLN A 330 4.46 -0.68 -17.76
CA GLN A 330 5.50 -1.13 -16.85
C GLN A 330 6.79 -0.37 -17.12
N PHE A 331 7.37 0.22 -16.08
CA PHE A 331 8.61 0.97 -16.24
C PHE A 331 9.80 0.00 -16.35
N LEU A 332 10.22 -0.31 -17.58
CA LEU A 332 11.34 -1.24 -17.83
C LEU A 332 12.68 -0.74 -17.27
N GLY A 333 12.84 0.59 -17.16
CA GLY A 333 14.03 1.22 -16.57
C GLY A 333 14.17 1.05 -15.05
N ARG A 334 13.15 0.51 -14.36
CA ARG A 334 13.12 0.41 -12.90
C ARG A 334 14.32 -0.33 -12.30
N TYR A 335 14.80 -1.39 -12.96
CA TYR A 335 15.94 -2.17 -12.48
C TYR A 335 17.24 -1.37 -12.49
N LYS A 336 17.42 -0.50 -13.49
CA LYS A 336 18.56 0.43 -13.54
C LYS A 336 18.47 1.43 -12.40
N LEU A 337 17.29 2.01 -12.17
CA LEU A 337 17.08 2.97 -11.09
C LEU A 337 17.30 2.36 -9.70
N LEU A 338 16.80 1.14 -9.48
CA LEU A 338 16.96 0.40 -8.23
C LEU A 338 18.41 0.02 -7.95
N ARG A 339 19.17 -0.36 -8.98
CA ARG A 339 20.60 -0.67 -8.86
C ARG A 339 21.40 0.50 -8.29
N TYR A 340 21.03 1.72 -8.66
CA TYR A 340 21.69 2.96 -8.22
C TYR A 340 20.88 3.72 -7.15
N SER A 341 20.00 3.02 -6.41
CA SER A 341 19.12 3.64 -5.41
C SER A 341 19.89 4.47 -4.38
N ARG A 342 21.00 3.91 -3.88
CA ARG A 342 21.83 4.53 -2.83
C ARG A 342 22.48 5.82 -3.30
N GLU A 343 23.07 5.82 -4.48
CA GLU A 343 23.72 6.97 -5.08
C GLU A 343 22.70 8.05 -5.42
N ARG A 344 21.54 7.65 -5.96
CA ARG A 344 20.47 8.58 -6.36
C ARG A 344 19.75 9.21 -5.18
N GLN A 345 19.71 8.57 -4.00
CA GLN A 345 18.98 9.09 -2.83
C GLN A 345 19.36 10.54 -2.49
N TYR A 346 20.62 10.94 -2.68
CA TYR A 346 21.11 12.28 -2.35
C TYR A 346 20.76 13.36 -3.38
N ILE A 347 20.36 12.97 -4.60
CA ILE A 347 20.20 13.89 -5.74
C ILE A 347 18.82 13.79 -6.41
N ASP A 348 18.07 12.72 -6.13
CA ASP A 348 16.72 12.48 -6.63
C ASP A 348 15.76 12.32 -5.44
N GLY A 349 14.91 13.34 -5.21
CA GLY A 349 13.90 13.32 -4.17
C GLY A 349 13.30 14.69 -3.83
N LEU A 350 13.18 15.02 -2.55
CA LEU A 350 12.59 16.30 -2.12
C LEU A 350 13.45 17.53 -2.49
N ASN A 351 14.74 17.35 -2.66
CA ASN A 351 15.69 18.42 -2.94
C ASN A 351 15.70 18.90 -4.40
N ASN A 352 15.32 18.05 -5.36
CA ASN A 352 15.28 18.37 -6.78
C ASN A 352 13.84 18.39 -7.35
N LEU A 353 12.83 18.46 -6.47
CA LEU A 353 11.42 18.41 -6.87
C LEU A 353 11.01 19.71 -7.58
N LEU A 354 10.59 19.60 -8.84
CA LEU A 354 10.12 20.72 -9.68
C LEU A 354 8.66 20.50 -10.10
N TYR A 355 7.78 21.43 -9.76
CA TYR A 355 6.35 21.36 -10.07
C TYR A 355 5.67 22.73 -9.89
N THR A 356 4.49 22.88 -10.50
CA THR A 356 3.60 24.04 -10.32
C THR A 356 2.20 23.54 -9.95
N PRO A 357 1.74 23.72 -8.71
CA PRO A 357 0.45 23.20 -8.26
C PRO A 357 -0.70 24.19 -8.47
N THR A 358 -1.88 23.67 -8.77
CA THR A 358 -3.16 24.33 -8.56
C THR A 358 -3.82 23.67 -7.35
N VAL A 359 -4.01 24.43 -6.26
CA VAL A 359 -4.58 23.91 -5.01
C VAL A 359 -6.02 24.38 -4.84
N LEU A 360 -6.93 23.42 -4.64
CA LEU A 360 -8.34 23.67 -4.38
C LEU A 360 -8.77 22.95 -3.10
N VAL A 361 -9.20 23.72 -2.10
CA VAL A 361 -9.68 23.18 -0.82
C VAL A 361 -11.17 22.87 -0.93
N SER A 362 -11.55 21.59 -0.87
CA SER A 362 -12.94 21.15 -0.83
C SER A 362 -13.37 20.80 0.59
N LYS A 363 -14.62 20.38 0.83
CA LYS A 363 -15.05 19.95 2.18
C LYS A 363 -14.30 18.71 2.67
N LEU A 364 -14.09 17.70 1.82
CA LEU A 364 -13.58 16.39 2.24
C LEU A 364 -12.08 16.17 2.03
N TYR A 365 -11.44 17.02 1.23
CA TYR A 365 -10.01 16.91 0.94
C TYR A 365 -9.50 18.19 0.27
N THR A 366 -8.19 18.39 0.32
CA THR A 366 -7.48 19.37 -0.51
C THR A 366 -7.05 18.69 -1.81
N ASN A 367 -7.50 19.21 -2.95
CA ASN A 367 -7.03 18.78 -4.26
C ASN A 367 -5.78 19.57 -4.65
N VAL A 368 -4.71 18.87 -5.01
CA VAL A 368 -3.47 19.43 -5.52
C VAL A 368 -3.27 18.91 -6.94
N THR A 369 -3.66 19.71 -7.92
CA THR A 369 -3.56 19.33 -9.33
C THR A 369 -2.21 19.80 -9.90
N VAL A 370 -1.47 18.90 -10.53
CA VAL A 370 -0.17 19.17 -11.14
C VAL A 370 -0.08 18.58 -12.55
N ASN A 371 0.70 19.22 -13.43
CA ASN A 371 1.08 18.66 -14.71
C ASN A 371 2.57 18.29 -14.67
N LEU A 372 2.87 16.99 -14.80
CA LEU A 372 4.22 16.46 -14.64
C LEU A 372 4.77 15.94 -15.96
N MET A 373 6.04 16.22 -16.20
CA MET A 373 6.79 15.82 -17.40
C MET A 373 8.09 15.12 -16.99
N PRO A 374 8.55 14.06 -17.70
CA PRO A 374 9.79 13.34 -17.40
C PRO A 374 11.02 14.22 -17.21
N GLU A 375 11.10 15.33 -17.93
CA GLU A 375 12.19 16.30 -17.85
C GLU A 375 12.29 17.02 -16.50
N LEU A 376 11.22 17.02 -15.70
CA LEU A 376 11.21 17.58 -14.34
C LEU A 376 11.91 16.68 -13.31
N ALA A 377 12.22 15.43 -13.68
CA ALA A 377 12.94 14.47 -12.85
C ALA A 377 14.10 13.86 -13.64
N PRO A 378 15.12 14.67 -14.01
CA PRO A 378 16.19 14.21 -14.88
C PRO A 378 16.99 13.09 -14.21
N VAL A 379 17.09 11.97 -14.90
CA VAL A 379 17.99 10.87 -14.55
C VAL A 379 19.31 11.15 -15.26
N GLN A 380 20.35 11.56 -14.54
CA GLN A 380 21.69 11.61 -15.14
C GLN A 380 22.07 10.20 -15.62
N ASP A 381 22.91 10.09 -16.64
CA ASP A 381 23.38 8.78 -17.11
C ASP A 381 24.27 8.13 -16.04
N TYR A 382 23.65 7.32 -15.17
CA TYR A 382 24.32 6.46 -14.19
C TYR A 382 24.73 5.11 -14.78
#